data_AF-A0A7C2QN55-F1
#
_entry.id   AF-A0A7C2QN55-F1
#
_cell.length_a   1.000
_cell.length_b   1.000
_cell.length_c   1.000
_cell.angle_alpha   90.00
_cell.angle_beta   90.00
_cell.angle_gamma   90.00
#
_symmetry.space_group_name_H-M   'P 1'
#
loop_
_entity.id
_entity.type
_entity.pdbx_description
1 polymer ?
#
loop_
_entity_poly.entity_id
_entity_poly.type
_entity_poly.pdbx_seq_one_letter_code
_entity_poly.pdbx_strand_id
1 'polypeptide(L)'
;MSPRRRGERAWEGTPGWVRWVTLLVLAVGAVLAVWAWSAPERRQERKLEALALGEDTAVVRALLGEPVRCPVGRLAHLAAHLPAGTPPAEAARVVEALRARTVVRWVFPIRARVEARCDASRGQTEVGLDREGRVVWIVPVTGRSPLRAPPELSPTLR
;
A
#
# COMPACT_ATOMS: atom_id res chain seq x y z
N MET A 1 24.79 44.34 -33.04
CA MET A 1 25.06 43.76 -31.71
C MET A 1 24.33 42.42 -31.61
N SER A 2 25.04 41.29 -31.55
CA SER A 2 24.42 39.96 -31.49
C SER A 2 25.16 39.09 -30.46
N PRO A 3 24.57 38.82 -29.27
CA PRO A 3 25.20 38.04 -28.23
C PRO A 3 24.76 36.58 -28.35
N ARG A 4 25.34 35.81 -29.28
CA ARG A 4 24.89 34.42 -29.50
C ARG A 4 25.98 33.34 -29.51
N ARG A 5 27.21 33.63 -29.04
CA ARG A 5 28.30 32.65 -29.02
C ARG A 5 29.12 32.67 -27.74
N ARG A 6 28.50 32.33 -26.60
CA ARG A 6 29.23 32.17 -25.32
C ARG A 6 28.79 30.96 -24.50
N GLY A 7 28.25 29.93 -25.16
CA GLY A 7 27.83 28.67 -24.53
C GLY A 7 28.71 27.45 -24.83
N GLU A 8 29.49 27.47 -25.92
CA GLU A 8 30.11 26.25 -26.45
C GLU A 8 31.54 25.97 -25.95
N ARG A 9 32.18 26.91 -25.22
CA ARG A 9 33.60 26.80 -24.80
C ARG A 9 33.84 26.33 -23.37
N ALA A 10 32.85 25.79 -22.68
CA ALA A 10 33.02 25.33 -21.30
C ALA A 10 33.62 23.90 -21.17
N TRP A 11 33.81 23.18 -22.28
CA TRP A 11 34.13 21.75 -22.26
C TRP A 11 35.44 21.34 -22.96
N GLU A 12 36.23 22.30 -23.45
CA GLU A 12 37.48 22.00 -24.21
C GLU A 12 38.70 21.72 -23.32
N GLY A 13 38.61 21.95 -22.01
CA GLY A 13 39.72 21.73 -21.06
C GLY A 13 39.48 20.64 -20.03
N THR A 14 38.39 19.88 -20.11
CA THR A 14 38.07 18.86 -19.10
C THR A 14 38.82 17.56 -19.41
N PRO A 15 39.77 17.12 -18.57
CA PRO A 15 40.51 15.90 -18.83
C PRO A 15 39.55 14.71 -18.90
N GLY A 16 39.80 13.76 -19.82
CA GLY A 16 38.84 12.71 -20.16
C GLY A 16 38.30 11.94 -18.94
N TRP A 17 39.13 11.73 -17.91
CA TRP A 17 38.73 11.08 -16.65
C TRP A 17 37.56 11.79 -15.95
N VAL A 18 37.46 13.12 -16.02
CA VAL A 18 36.34 13.90 -15.46
C VAL A 18 35.04 13.63 -16.22
N ARG A 19 35.11 13.47 -17.54
CA ARG A 19 33.95 13.08 -18.36
C ARG A 19 33.46 11.67 -18.00
N TRP A 20 34.38 10.70 -17.83
CA TRP A 20 34.02 9.35 -17.40
C TRP A 20 33.43 9.32 -16.00
N VAL A 21 34.00 10.05 -15.04
CA VAL A 21 33.45 10.16 -13.67
C VAL A 21 32.06 10.80 -13.69
N THR A 22 31.86 11.86 -14.49
CA THR A 22 30.55 12.53 -14.59
C THR A 22 29.49 11.60 -15.17
N LEU A 23 29.81 10.86 -16.24
CA LEU A 23 28.92 9.87 -16.83
C LEU A 23 28.61 8.73 -15.85
N LEU A 24 29.61 8.28 -15.07
CA LEU A 24 29.42 7.25 -14.05
C LEU A 24 28.47 7.73 -12.94
N VAL A 25 28.66 8.94 -12.44
CA VAL A 25 27.78 9.54 -11.41
C VAL A 25 26.34 9.67 -11.93
N LEU A 26 26.17 10.12 -13.17
CA LEU A 26 24.85 10.20 -13.80
C LEU A 26 24.21 8.82 -13.99
N ALA A 27 24.99 7.81 -14.40
CA ALA A 27 24.50 6.45 -14.55
C ALA A 27 24.09 5.83 -13.20
N VAL A 28 24.90 6.00 -12.16
CA VAL A 28 24.55 5.55 -10.80
C VAL A 28 23.32 6.29 -10.29
N GLY A 29 23.25 7.61 -10.49
CA GLY A 29 22.07 8.41 -10.14
C GLY A 29 20.80 7.94 -10.85
N ALA A 30 20.89 7.61 -12.13
CA ALA A 30 19.78 7.07 -12.92
C ALA A 30 19.35 5.68 -12.42
N VAL A 31 20.30 4.79 -12.13
CA VAL A 31 20.01 3.46 -11.56
C VAL A 31 19.34 3.58 -10.19
N LEU A 32 19.83 4.45 -9.32
CA LEU A 32 19.22 4.71 -8.01
C LEU A 32 17.83 5.31 -8.13
N ALA A 33 17.61 6.24 -9.07
CA ALA A 33 16.30 6.81 -9.35
C ALA A 33 15.30 5.76 -9.86
N VAL A 34 15.73 4.92 -10.81
CA VAL A 34 14.92 3.80 -11.31
C VAL A 34 14.61 2.81 -10.20
N TRP A 35 15.59 2.46 -9.36
CA TRP A 35 15.41 1.55 -8.23
C TRP A 35 14.43 2.13 -7.18
N ALA A 36 14.57 3.42 -6.84
CA ALA A 36 13.66 4.10 -5.94
C ALA A 36 12.22 4.20 -6.50
N TRP A 37 12.06 4.39 -7.81
CA TRP A 37 10.73 4.46 -8.45
C TRP A 37 10.10 3.07 -8.63
N SER A 38 10.92 2.08 -8.99
CA SER A 38 10.51 0.69 -9.19
C SER A 38 10.42 -0.12 -7.92
N ALA A 39 10.69 0.51 -6.76
CA ALA A 39 10.61 -0.11 -5.45
C ALA A 39 9.33 -0.97 -5.38
N PRO A 40 9.44 -2.30 -5.19
CA PRO A 40 8.33 -3.24 -5.30
C PRO A 40 7.15 -2.84 -4.41
N GLU A 41 7.43 -2.15 -3.30
CA GLU A 41 6.46 -1.55 -2.39
C GLU A 41 5.45 -0.63 -3.10
N ARG A 42 5.90 0.29 -3.98
CA ARG A 42 4.99 1.21 -4.70
C ARG A 42 4.11 0.49 -5.72
N ARG A 43 4.60 -0.60 -6.31
CA ARG A 43 3.78 -1.43 -7.22
C ARG A 43 2.72 -2.18 -6.42
N GLN A 44 3.06 -2.65 -5.22
CA GLN A 44 2.15 -3.38 -4.35
C GLN A 44 1.10 -2.47 -3.72
N GLU A 45 1.46 -1.23 -3.34
CA GLU A 45 0.52 -0.20 -2.91
C GLU A 45 -0.53 0.11 -3.99
N ARG A 46 -0.13 0.25 -5.26
CA ARG A 46 -1.09 0.43 -6.37
C ARG A 46 -2.00 -0.78 -6.59
N LYS A 47 -1.48 -2.00 -6.42
CA LYS A 47 -2.30 -3.22 -6.46
C LYS A 47 -3.34 -3.24 -5.32
N LEU A 48 -2.98 -2.71 -4.15
CA LEU A 48 -3.88 -2.59 -3.02
C LEU A 48 -4.97 -1.54 -3.25
N GLU A 49 -4.62 -0.41 -3.88
CA GLU A 49 -5.60 0.59 -4.32
C GLU A 49 -6.61 -0.01 -5.31
N ALA A 50 -6.14 -0.87 -6.22
CA ALA A 50 -6.99 -1.58 -7.18
C ALA A 50 -7.89 -2.66 -6.55
N LEU A 51 -7.62 -3.12 -5.32
CA LEU A 51 -8.45 -4.11 -4.67
C LEU A 51 -9.79 -3.46 -4.24
N ALA A 52 -10.87 -3.95 -4.83
CA ALA A 52 -12.23 -3.49 -4.58
C ALA A 52 -12.96 -4.39 -3.56
N LEU A 53 -14.01 -3.83 -2.95
CA LEU A 53 -14.98 -4.60 -2.19
C LEU A 53 -15.76 -5.53 -3.14
N GLY A 54 -16.13 -6.73 -2.67
CA GLY A 54 -16.86 -7.73 -3.45
C GLY A 54 -15.99 -8.65 -4.32
N GLU A 55 -14.69 -8.36 -4.45
CA GLU A 55 -13.72 -9.19 -5.15
C GLU A 55 -13.63 -10.59 -4.54
N ASP A 56 -13.42 -11.61 -5.37
CA ASP A 56 -13.29 -12.99 -4.93
C ASP A 56 -11.88 -13.29 -4.39
N THR A 57 -11.79 -14.24 -3.47
CA THR A 57 -10.53 -14.81 -2.96
C THR A 57 -9.45 -15.09 -4.02
N ALA A 58 -9.83 -15.55 -5.21
CA ALA A 58 -8.90 -15.83 -6.31
C ALA A 58 -8.21 -14.55 -6.80
N VAL A 59 -8.95 -13.46 -6.96
CA VAL A 59 -8.42 -12.15 -7.37
C VAL A 59 -7.53 -11.58 -6.27
N VAL A 60 -7.98 -11.66 -5.01
CA VAL A 60 -7.19 -11.21 -3.86
C VAL A 60 -5.83 -11.91 -3.80
N ARG A 61 -5.81 -13.25 -3.95
CA ARG A 61 -4.57 -14.04 -3.94
C ARG A 61 -3.69 -13.76 -5.15
N ALA A 62 -4.27 -13.60 -6.34
CA ALA A 62 -3.51 -13.22 -7.54
C ALA A 62 -2.82 -11.85 -7.38
N LEU A 63 -3.45 -10.91 -6.68
CA LEU A 63 -2.91 -9.57 -6.44
C LEU A 63 -1.88 -9.53 -5.31
N LEU A 64 -2.17 -10.18 -4.17
CA LEU A 64 -1.44 -10.02 -2.91
C LEU A 64 -0.60 -11.23 -2.51
N GLY A 65 -0.71 -12.36 -3.21
CA GLY A 65 -0.03 -13.61 -2.90
C GLY A 65 -0.79 -14.45 -1.88
N GLU A 66 -0.05 -15.26 -1.11
CA GLU A 66 -0.66 -16.16 -0.13
C GLU A 66 -0.89 -15.48 1.23
N PRO A 67 -2.11 -15.54 1.78
CA PRO A 67 -2.41 -14.96 3.08
C PRO A 67 -2.05 -15.89 4.24
N VAL A 68 -1.89 -15.28 5.41
CA VAL A 68 -2.11 -15.98 6.69
C VAL A 68 -3.59 -15.89 7.03
N ARG A 69 -4.21 -17.04 7.28
CA ARG A 69 -5.62 -17.12 7.72
C ARG A 69 -5.71 -16.94 9.22
N CYS A 70 -6.56 -16.01 9.64
CA CYS A 70 -6.67 -15.60 11.03
C CYS A 70 -8.11 -15.69 11.53
N PRO A 71 -8.29 -15.96 12.84
CA PRO A 71 -9.61 -15.95 13.44
C PRO A 71 -10.19 -14.52 13.44
N VAL A 72 -11.50 -14.43 13.26
CA VAL A 72 -12.27 -13.15 13.27
C VAL A 72 -12.46 -12.61 14.71
N GLY A 73 -12.05 -13.38 15.73
CA GLY A 73 -12.46 -13.23 17.13
C GLY A 73 -12.28 -11.84 17.77
N ARG A 74 -11.39 -10.97 17.26
CA ARG A 74 -11.26 -9.57 17.72
C ARG A 74 -10.92 -8.58 16.60
N LEU A 75 -11.95 -8.11 15.90
CA LEU A 75 -11.87 -6.96 14.97
C LEU A 75 -11.83 -5.59 15.67
N ALA A 76 -11.77 -5.55 17.02
CA ALA A 76 -11.78 -4.30 17.79
C ALA A 76 -10.67 -3.31 17.39
N HIS A 77 -9.52 -3.83 16.97
CA HIS A 77 -8.39 -3.03 16.50
C HIS A 77 -8.72 -2.23 15.22
N LEU A 78 -9.71 -2.66 14.42
CA LEU A 78 -10.15 -1.93 13.22
C LEU A 78 -10.68 -0.53 13.54
N ALA A 79 -11.14 -0.28 14.78
CA ALA A 79 -11.55 1.05 15.21
C ALA A 79 -10.42 2.09 15.06
N ALA A 80 -9.15 1.67 15.20
CA ALA A 80 -7.99 2.54 14.99
C ALA A 80 -7.71 2.87 13.52
N HIS A 81 -8.41 2.22 12.59
CA HIS A 81 -8.31 2.46 11.14
C HIS A 81 -9.51 3.22 10.58
N LEU A 82 -10.49 3.58 11.41
CA LEU A 82 -11.58 4.44 10.97
C LEU A 82 -11.09 5.88 10.77
N PRO A 83 -11.79 6.69 9.94
CA PRO A 83 -11.49 8.10 9.77
C PRO A 83 -11.38 8.84 11.10
N ALA A 84 -10.44 9.78 11.18
CA ALA A 84 -10.28 10.62 12.36
C ALA A 84 -11.59 11.39 12.64
N GLY A 85 -12.04 11.40 13.89
CA GLY A 85 -13.31 12.02 14.28
C GLY A 85 -14.52 11.11 14.25
N THR A 86 -14.38 9.83 13.87
CA THR A 86 -15.48 8.85 13.98
C THR A 86 -15.89 8.68 15.46
N PRO A 87 -17.16 8.90 15.83
CA PRO A 87 -17.61 8.76 17.20
C PRO A 87 -17.41 7.33 17.74
N PRO A 88 -17.06 7.12 19.02
CA PRO A 88 -16.83 5.78 19.58
C PRO A 88 -18.03 4.82 19.41
N ALA A 89 -19.25 5.33 19.56
CA ALA A 89 -20.46 4.55 19.36
C ALA A 89 -20.63 4.10 17.89
N GLU A 90 -20.25 4.96 16.94
CA GLU A 90 -20.26 4.62 15.52
C GLU A 90 -19.18 3.60 15.18
N ALA A 91 -17.96 3.80 15.70
CA ALA A 91 -16.86 2.86 15.55
C ALA A 91 -17.24 1.46 16.05
N ALA A 92 -17.86 1.36 17.23
CA ALA A 92 -18.34 0.10 17.78
C ALA A 92 -19.39 -0.57 16.86
N ARG A 93 -20.36 0.21 16.34
CA ARG A 93 -21.38 -0.32 15.40
C ARG A 93 -20.75 -0.82 14.10
N VAL A 94 -19.83 -0.07 13.52
CA VAL A 94 -19.13 -0.46 12.29
C VAL A 94 -18.36 -1.76 12.53
N VAL A 95 -17.54 -1.82 13.58
CA VAL A 95 -16.74 -3.01 13.92
C VAL A 95 -17.64 -4.23 14.15
N GLU A 96 -18.77 -4.07 14.84
CA GLU A 96 -19.70 -5.18 15.08
C GLU A 96 -20.39 -5.63 13.79
N ALA A 97 -20.79 -4.70 12.93
CA ALA A 97 -21.37 -5.04 11.62
C ALA A 97 -20.37 -5.78 10.72
N LEU A 98 -19.09 -5.36 10.74
CA LEU A 98 -18.02 -6.08 10.04
C LEU A 98 -17.80 -7.46 10.62
N ARG A 99 -17.80 -7.59 11.96
CA ARG A 99 -17.68 -8.88 12.65
C ARG A 99 -18.79 -9.84 12.23
N ALA A 100 -20.02 -9.37 12.13
CA ALA A 100 -21.17 -10.20 11.72
C ALA A 100 -21.07 -10.67 10.26
N ARG A 101 -20.49 -9.85 9.37
CA ARG A 101 -20.33 -10.15 7.94
C ARG A 101 -19.07 -10.96 7.61
N THR A 102 -18.08 -10.96 8.49
CA THR A 102 -16.77 -11.57 8.23
C THR A 102 -16.72 -13.00 8.74
N VAL A 103 -16.41 -13.94 7.86
CA VAL A 103 -16.18 -15.35 8.23
C VAL A 103 -14.70 -15.68 8.24
N VAL A 104 -13.92 -15.05 7.37
CA VAL A 104 -12.48 -15.28 7.29
C VAL A 104 -11.75 -13.94 7.30
N ARG A 105 -10.66 -13.88 8.07
CA ARG A 105 -9.74 -12.74 8.10
C ARG A 105 -8.40 -13.17 7.50
N TRP A 106 -7.93 -12.46 6.50
CA TRP A 106 -6.66 -12.70 5.82
C TRP A 106 -5.69 -11.56 6.08
N VAL A 107 -4.44 -11.91 6.37
CA VAL A 107 -3.34 -10.95 6.56
C VAL A 107 -2.25 -11.21 5.54
N PHE A 108 -1.82 -10.17 4.84
CA PHE A 108 -0.79 -10.21 3.80
C PHE A 108 0.39 -9.33 4.17
N PRO A 109 1.63 -9.78 3.95
CA PRO A 109 2.79 -8.91 4.08
C PRO A 109 2.96 -8.07 2.81
N ILE A 110 3.06 -6.75 2.97
CA ILE A 110 3.34 -5.84 1.83
C ILE A 110 4.85 -5.69 1.63
N ARG A 111 5.62 -5.84 2.71
CA ARG A 111 7.07 -5.69 2.72
C ARG A 111 7.71 -7.05 2.83
N ALA A 112 8.69 -7.32 1.97
CA ALA A 112 9.43 -8.59 1.94
C ALA A 112 10.07 -9.00 3.28
N ARG A 113 10.28 -8.05 4.20
CA ARG A 113 10.87 -8.29 5.53
C ARG A 113 9.85 -8.43 6.67
N VAL A 114 8.56 -8.27 6.39
CA VAL A 114 7.51 -8.38 7.39
C VAL A 114 6.82 -9.72 7.20
N GLU A 115 6.87 -10.58 8.21
CA GLU A 115 6.07 -11.80 8.22
C GLU A 115 4.61 -11.46 8.53
N ALA A 116 3.65 -12.04 7.81
CA ALA A 116 2.24 -11.93 8.16
C ALA A 116 1.94 -12.73 9.43
N ARG A 117 1.18 -12.13 10.36
CA ARG A 117 0.77 -12.73 11.63
C ARG A 117 -0.65 -12.28 11.96
N CYS A 118 -1.36 -13.04 12.78
CA CYS A 118 -2.74 -12.70 13.13
C CYS A 118 -2.91 -11.51 14.07
N ASP A 119 -1.82 -11.05 14.68
CA ASP A 119 -1.74 -9.74 15.30
C ASP A 119 -1.14 -8.79 14.26
N ALA A 120 -2.01 -8.15 13.48
CA ALA A 120 -1.58 -7.45 12.29
C ALA A 120 -0.69 -6.26 12.66
N SER A 121 0.49 -6.19 12.06
CA SER A 121 1.50 -5.16 12.35
C SER A 121 1.62 -4.15 11.21
N ARG A 122 2.30 -3.02 11.47
CA ARG A 122 2.53 -1.99 10.44
C ARG A 122 3.21 -2.58 9.21
N GLY A 123 2.68 -2.28 8.02
CA GLY A 123 3.20 -2.80 6.75
C GLY A 123 2.58 -4.13 6.32
N GLN A 124 1.50 -4.55 6.96
CA GLN A 124 0.64 -5.64 6.50
C GLN A 124 -0.69 -5.07 5.97
N THR A 125 -1.31 -5.82 5.06
CA THR A 125 -2.69 -5.61 4.61
C THR A 125 -3.59 -6.60 5.33
N GLU A 126 -4.76 -6.14 5.71
CA GLU A 126 -5.79 -7.00 6.30
C GLU A 126 -7.06 -6.97 5.45
N VAL A 127 -7.64 -8.15 5.22
CA VAL A 127 -8.85 -8.32 4.40
C VAL A 127 -9.84 -9.19 5.14
N GLY A 128 -11.09 -8.74 5.22
CA GLY A 128 -12.21 -9.56 5.66
C GLY A 128 -12.97 -10.15 4.50
N LEU A 129 -13.35 -11.42 4.62
CA LEU A 129 -14.12 -12.15 3.63
C LEU A 129 -15.45 -12.63 4.24
N ASP A 130 -16.52 -12.62 3.45
CA ASP A 130 -17.80 -13.24 3.80
C ASP A 130 -17.80 -14.77 3.60
N ARG A 131 -18.99 -15.39 3.66
CA ARG A 131 -19.18 -16.84 3.49
C ARG A 131 -18.93 -17.27 2.05
N GLU A 132 -19.19 -16.38 1.12
CA GLU A 132 -19.06 -16.55 -0.32
C GLU A 132 -17.61 -16.36 -0.78
N GLY A 133 -16.71 -15.93 0.11
CA GLY A 133 -15.31 -15.67 -0.20
C GLY A 133 -15.07 -14.30 -0.85
N ARG A 134 -16.01 -13.38 -0.70
CA ARG A 134 -15.90 -12.02 -1.25
C ARG A 134 -15.40 -11.04 -0.22
N VAL A 135 -14.67 -10.04 -0.68
CA VAL A 135 -14.10 -8.99 0.18
C VAL A 135 -15.19 -8.10 0.76
N VAL A 136 -15.31 -8.07 2.09
CA VAL A 136 -16.26 -7.22 2.82
C VAL A 136 -15.62 -5.99 3.45
N TRP A 137 -14.31 -6.01 3.68
CA TRP A 137 -13.55 -4.83 4.12
C TRP A 137 -12.06 -5.05 3.89
N ILE A 138 -11.33 -3.94 3.81
CA ILE A 138 -9.89 -3.94 3.56
C ILE A 138 -9.24 -2.86 4.42
N VAL A 139 -8.18 -3.22 5.12
CA VAL A 139 -7.19 -2.28 5.64
C VAL A 139 -5.96 -2.37 4.72
N PRO A 140 -5.76 -1.43 3.78
CA PRO A 140 -4.70 -1.54 2.77
C PRO A 140 -3.31 -1.65 3.41
N VAL A 141 -3.07 -0.85 4.46
CA VAL A 141 -1.84 -0.90 5.26
C VAL A 141 -2.19 -0.59 6.72
N THR A 142 -2.09 -1.59 7.58
CA THR A 142 -2.38 -1.46 9.01
C THR A 142 -1.55 -0.33 9.63
N GLY A 143 -2.26 0.63 10.23
CA GLY A 143 -1.67 1.78 10.94
C GLY A 143 -1.21 2.94 10.05
N ARG A 144 -1.57 2.93 8.76
CA ARG A 144 -1.27 4.04 7.83
C ARG A 144 -2.46 4.45 6.97
N SER A 145 -3.27 3.48 6.57
CA SER A 145 -4.39 3.71 5.65
C SER A 145 -5.73 3.53 6.38
N PRO A 146 -6.75 4.30 6.00
CA PRO A 146 -8.08 4.12 6.55
C PRO A 146 -8.67 2.77 6.10
N LEU A 147 -9.57 2.26 6.93
CA LEU A 147 -10.42 1.12 6.64
C LEU A 147 -11.34 1.45 5.45
N ARG A 148 -11.32 0.59 4.44
CA ARG A 148 -12.30 0.61 3.36
C ARG A 148 -13.38 -0.42 3.66
N ALA A 149 -14.63 0.02 3.73
CA ALA A 149 -15.78 -0.84 3.98
C ALA A 149 -17.00 -0.31 3.21
N PRO A 150 -18.05 -1.13 3.03
CA PRO A 150 -19.24 -0.74 2.31
C PRO A 150 -19.89 0.52 2.92
N PRO A 151 -20.36 1.46 2.09
CA PRO A 151 -20.85 2.77 2.54
C PRO A 151 -22.14 2.66 3.36
N GLU A 152 -22.88 1.55 3.28
CA GLU A 152 -24.04 1.30 4.13
C GLU A 152 -23.68 1.07 5.61
N LEU A 153 -22.41 0.79 5.93
CA LEU A 153 -21.96 0.59 7.31
C LEU A 153 -21.72 1.91 8.02
N SER A 154 -21.25 2.93 7.30
CA SER A 154 -21.24 4.30 7.77
C SER A 154 -21.06 5.29 6.61
N PRO A 155 -21.77 6.43 6.63
CA PRO A 155 -21.55 7.51 5.68
C PRO A 155 -20.16 8.16 5.77
N THR A 156 -19.45 7.99 6.90
CA THR A 156 -18.09 8.54 7.10
C THR A 156 -16.99 7.72 6.43
N LEU A 157 -17.31 6.50 5.96
CA LEU A 157 -16.37 5.59 5.30
C LEU A 157 -16.27 5.80 3.77
N ARG A 158 -16.78 6.93 3.26
CA ARG A 158 -16.71 7.30 1.84
C ARG A 158 -15.34 7.83 1.44
#